data_AF-A0A949Z7T2-F1
#
_entry.id   AF-A0A949Z7T2-F1
#
_cell.length_a   1.000
_cell.length_b   1.000
_cell.length_c   1.000
_cell.angle_alpha   90.00
_cell.angle_beta   90.00
_cell.angle_gamma   90.00
#
_symmetry.space_group_name_H-M   'P 1'
#
loop_
_entity.id
_entity.type
_entity.pdbx_description
1 polymer ?
#
loop_
_entity_poly.entity_id
_entity_poly.type
_entity_poly.pdbx_seq_one_letter_code
_entity_poly.pdbx_strand_id
1 'polypeptide(L)'
;MENPFNRPPIDVSARQVDGRVPCWRKDYLAAVSATKDEKGRLLESLRTGEDPTIRDGVNLALSRLLDPEAPRDPMGKTAFLVHDGTGTGKSFQAILAAKAIAAETGEPAFLTTRADLIPALRRDLDRLGLDDSGITFVAIEQLGPFLKDVQKQQRQFSVAIVDEAQDCRIPEVRKLLDRIPASRQLFFSATPFNNIDEFCYFSSKLTGKPIHQIKTEI
;
A
#
# COMPACT_ATOMS: atom_id res chain seq x y z
N MET A 1 -3.87 -16.50 29.19
CA MET A 1 -3.40 -15.71 28.03
C MET A 1 -2.50 -16.62 27.22
N GLU A 2 -2.89 -16.98 25.99
CA GLU A 2 -2.05 -17.79 25.11
C GLU A 2 -0.82 -17.01 24.64
N ASN A 3 0.32 -17.70 24.59
CA ASN A 3 1.59 -17.15 24.16
C ASN A 3 1.53 -16.78 22.66
N PRO A 4 1.74 -15.51 22.25
CA PRO A 4 1.68 -15.08 20.86
C PRO A 4 2.71 -15.77 19.95
N PHE A 5 3.78 -16.35 20.51
CA PHE A 5 4.81 -17.10 19.78
C PHE A 5 4.44 -18.56 19.47
N ASN A 6 3.35 -19.09 20.04
CA ASN A 6 2.85 -20.44 19.76
C ASN A 6 1.80 -20.49 18.63
N ARG A 7 1.64 -19.39 17.88
CA ARG A 7 0.66 -19.29 16.80
C ARG A 7 1.32 -19.66 15.46
N PRO A 8 0.61 -20.34 14.55
CA PRO A 8 1.15 -20.65 13.22
C PRO A 8 1.52 -19.35 12.47
N PRO A 9 2.61 -19.35 11.69
CA PRO A 9 3.06 -18.17 10.96
C PRO A 9 1.99 -17.71 9.96
N ILE A 10 1.80 -16.39 9.84
CA ILE A 10 0.88 -15.82 8.85
C ILE A 10 1.53 -15.94 7.46
N ASP A 11 0.89 -16.70 6.58
CA ASP A 11 1.29 -16.78 5.18
C ASP A 11 0.91 -15.49 4.45
N VAL A 12 1.88 -14.62 4.27
CA VAL A 12 1.77 -13.34 3.54
C VAL A 12 1.99 -13.50 2.04
N SER A 13 2.28 -14.70 1.54
CA SER A 13 2.40 -14.92 0.10
C SER A 13 1.05 -14.68 -0.57
N ALA A 14 1.07 -14.02 -1.73
CA ALA A 14 -0.08 -14.06 -2.62
C ALA A 14 -0.30 -15.54 -2.93
N ARG A 15 -1.49 -16.09 -2.67
CA ARG A 15 -1.81 -17.45 -3.14
C ARG A 15 -1.74 -17.40 -4.67
N GLN A 16 -0.62 -17.85 -5.21
CA GLN A 16 -0.44 -17.99 -6.63
C GLN A 16 -1.42 -19.08 -7.08
N VAL A 17 -2.33 -18.74 -7.99
CA VAL A 17 -3.12 -19.72 -8.71
C VAL A 17 -2.32 -19.99 -9.98
N ASP A 18 -1.82 -21.22 -10.13
CA ASP A 18 -0.98 -21.64 -11.26
C ASP A 18 0.31 -20.81 -11.46
N GLY A 19 0.98 -20.43 -10.36
CA GLY A 19 2.23 -19.67 -10.42
C GLY A 19 2.06 -18.17 -10.76
N ARG A 20 0.82 -17.65 -10.68
CA ARG A 20 0.49 -16.24 -10.96
C ARG A 20 -0.44 -15.68 -9.90
N VAL A 21 -0.32 -14.39 -9.61
CA VAL A 21 -1.34 -13.68 -8.81
C VAL A 21 -2.64 -13.64 -9.62
N PRO A 22 -3.76 -14.16 -9.11
CA PRO A 22 -5.01 -14.19 -9.86
C PRO A 22 -5.42 -12.79 -10.34
N CYS A 23 -5.70 -12.65 -11.64
CA CYS A 23 -6.15 -11.42 -12.26
C CYS A 23 -7.67 -11.26 -12.01
N TRP A 24 -8.03 -10.56 -10.94
CA TRP A 24 -9.43 -10.25 -10.64
C TRP A 24 -9.87 -9.10 -11.54
N ARG A 25 -10.50 -9.41 -12.68
CA ARG A 25 -11.15 -8.42 -13.56
C ARG A 25 -12.36 -7.80 -12.86
N LYS A 26 -12.13 -6.86 -11.93
CA LYS A 26 -13.14 -5.96 -11.34
C LYS A 26 -12.66 -4.52 -11.53
N ASP A 27 -13.55 -3.61 -11.91
CA ASP A 27 -13.29 -2.22 -12.28
C ASP A 27 -12.14 -1.53 -11.52
N TYR A 28 -11.34 -0.74 -12.25
CA TYR A 28 -10.15 -0.02 -11.75
C TYR A 28 -10.42 0.98 -10.60
N LEU A 29 -11.68 1.13 -10.18
CA LEU A 29 -12.16 2.01 -9.11
C LEU A 29 -12.81 1.24 -7.94
N ALA A 30 -12.62 -0.07 -7.85
CA ALA A 30 -13.21 -0.86 -6.76
C ALA A 30 -12.60 -0.49 -5.39
N ALA A 31 -13.39 0.22 -4.58
CA ALA A 31 -13.13 0.45 -3.17
C ALA A 31 -13.54 -0.80 -2.38
N VAL A 32 -12.60 -1.39 -1.62
CA VAL A 32 -12.91 -2.46 -0.67
C VAL A 32 -13.16 -1.80 0.68
N SER A 33 -14.39 -1.89 1.20
CA SER A 33 -14.72 -1.37 2.52
C SER A 33 -14.73 -2.47 3.57
N ALA A 34 -13.97 -2.30 4.64
CA ALA A 34 -13.99 -3.16 5.82
C ALA A 34 -14.74 -2.45 6.97
N THR A 35 -15.51 -3.19 7.76
CA THR A 35 -16.32 -2.65 8.88
C THR A 35 -15.62 -2.78 10.25
N LYS A 36 -16.14 -2.08 11.28
CA LYS A 36 -15.45 -1.84 12.57
C LYS A 36 -15.09 -3.08 13.41
N ASP A 37 -15.77 -4.22 13.25
CA ASP A 37 -15.51 -5.47 14.01
C ASP A 37 -14.48 -6.40 13.33
N GLU A 38 -13.93 -6.00 12.19
CA GLU A 38 -13.17 -6.91 11.33
C GLU A 38 -11.69 -7.02 11.68
N LYS A 39 -11.13 -6.24 12.62
CA LYS A 39 -9.70 -6.38 12.98
C LYS A 39 -9.40 -7.76 13.61
N GLY A 40 -10.29 -8.26 14.46
CA GLY A 40 -10.19 -9.60 15.04
C GLY A 40 -10.40 -10.69 13.99
N ARG A 41 -11.44 -10.53 13.16
CA ARG A 41 -11.78 -11.45 12.07
C ARG A 41 -10.73 -11.50 10.95
N LEU A 42 -10.08 -10.39 10.63
CA LEU A 42 -8.93 -10.29 9.72
C LEU A 42 -7.75 -11.07 10.26
N LEU A 43 -7.40 -10.87 11.53
CA LEU A 43 -6.31 -11.60 12.17
C LEU A 43 -6.58 -13.11 12.23
N GLU A 44 -7.84 -13.50 12.48
CA GLU A 44 -8.26 -14.90 12.52
C GLU A 44 -8.26 -15.51 11.11
N SER A 45 -8.87 -14.85 10.13
CA SER A 45 -8.83 -15.27 8.71
C SER A 45 -7.41 -15.37 8.14
N LEU A 46 -6.51 -14.43 8.47
CA LEU A 46 -5.11 -14.52 8.03
C LEU A 46 -4.37 -15.72 8.61
N ARG A 47 -4.81 -16.21 9.77
CA ARG A 47 -4.23 -17.37 10.47
C ARG A 47 -4.87 -18.68 10.05
N THR A 48 -6.19 -18.71 9.85
CA THR A 48 -6.96 -19.93 9.54
C THR A 48 -7.15 -20.14 8.04
N GLY A 49 -7.06 -19.07 7.23
CA GLY A 49 -7.36 -19.07 5.81
C GLY A 49 -8.86 -19.16 5.48
N GLU A 50 -9.74 -19.00 6.48
CA GLU A 50 -11.18 -19.31 6.36
C GLU A 50 -12.01 -18.23 5.66
N ASP A 51 -11.56 -16.97 5.62
CA ASP A 51 -12.28 -15.88 4.93
C ASP A 51 -11.43 -15.22 3.83
N PRO A 52 -11.52 -15.72 2.58
CA PRO A 52 -10.71 -15.21 1.47
C PRO A 52 -11.06 -13.77 1.08
N THR A 53 -12.25 -13.28 1.43
CA THR A 53 -12.74 -11.95 1.02
C THR A 53 -12.02 -10.81 1.72
N ILE A 54 -11.48 -11.06 2.91
CA ILE A 54 -10.72 -10.07 3.67
C ILE A 54 -9.32 -9.83 3.05
N ARG A 55 -8.80 -10.80 2.29
CA ARG A 55 -7.61 -10.61 1.46
C ARG A 55 -7.93 -9.88 0.14
N ASP A 56 -9.19 -9.62 -0.20
CA ASP A 56 -9.54 -9.03 -1.50
C ASP A 56 -8.89 -7.68 -1.72
N GLY A 57 -8.78 -6.82 -0.70
CA GLY A 57 -8.07 -5.53 -0.84
C GLY A 57 -6.59 -5.69 -1.17
N VAL A 58 -5.91 -6.62 -0.50
CA VAL A 58 -4.48 -6.91 -0.73
C VAL A 58 -4.29 -7.64 -2.06
N ASN A 59 -5.10 -8.66 -2.35
CA ASN A 59 -5.07 -9.41 -3.61
C ASN A 59 -5.41 -8.53 -4.80
N LEU A 60 -6.37 -7.62 -4.66
CA LEU A 60 -6.72 -6.64 -5.68
C LEU A 60 -5.56 -5.68 -5.89
N ALA A 61 -4.99 -5.10 -4.83
CA ALA A 61 -3.81 -4.24 -4.93
C ALA A 61 -2.63 -4.98 -5.60
N LEU A 62 -2.35 -6.22 -5.20
CA LEU A 62 -1.30 -7.04 -5.78
C LEU A 62 -1.57 -7.35 -7.25
N SER A 63 -2.77 -7.80 -7.59
CA SER A 63 -3.15 -8.09 -8.98
C SER A 63 -3.02 -6.87 -9.87
N ARG A 64 -3.28 -5.67 -9.35
CA ARG A 64 -3.15 -4.41 -10.08
C ARG A 64 -1.71 -3.91 -10.19
N LEU A 65 -0.94 -4.02 -9.12
CA LEU A 65 0.43 -3.53 -9.10
C LEU A 65 1.42 -4.45 -9.82
N LEU A 66 1.06 -5.74 -9.98
CA LEU A 66 1.86 -6.75 -10.67
C LEU A 66 1.38 -7.05 -12.09
N ASP A 67 0.23 -6.49 -12.51
CA ASP A 67 -0.26 -6.64 -13.89
C ASP A 67 0.68 -5.93 -14.88
N PRO A 68 1.27 -6.66 -15.85
CA PRO A 68 2.13 -6.07 -16.87
C PRO A 68 1.45 -5.01 -17.75
N GLU A 69 0.13 -5.10 -17.91
CA GLU A 69 -0.69 -4.19 -18.71
C GLU A 69 -1.28 -3.03 -17.89
N ALA A 70 -0.99 -2.97 -16.58
CA ALA A 70 -1.46 -1.90 -15.73
C ALA A 70 -0.99 -0.53 -16.26
N PRO A 71 -1.88 0.49 -16.25
CA PRO A 71 -1.50 1.85 -16.58
C PRO A 71 -0.31 2.31 -15.73
N ARG A 72 0.61 3.01 -16.37
CA ARG A 72 1.78 3.59 -15.72
C ARG A 72 1.64 5.10 -15.69
N ASP A 73 1.95 5.69 -14.54
CA ASP A 73 2.02 7.13 -14.39
C ASP A 73 3.10 7.74 -15.29
N PRO A 74 3.15 9.08 -15.43
CA PRO A 74 4.18 9.74 -16.24
C PRO A 74 5.63 9.46 -15.80
N MET A 75 5.83 8.94 -14.58
CA MET A 75 7.13 8.52 -14.03
C MET A 75 7.39 7.02 -14.23
N GLY A 76 6.52 6.31 -14.97
CA GLY A 76 6.65 4.89 -15.29
C GLY A 76 6.21 3.93 -14.18
N LYS A 77 5.49 4.41 -13.16
CA LYS A 77 5.08 3.64 -11.98
C LYS A 77 3.65 3.12 -12.12
N THR A 78 3.38 1.89 -11.70
CA THR A 78 2.00 1.43 -11.51
C THR A 78 1.48 1.90 -10.16
N ALA A 79 0.17 2.18 -10.07
CA ALA A 79 -0.43 2.69 -8.85
C ALA A 79 -1.77 2.03 -8.52
N PHE A 80 -2.08 1.95 -7.23
CA PHE A 80 -3.39 1.54 -6.74
C PHE A 80 -3.79 2.34 -5.48
N LEU A 81 -5.07 2.63 -5.31
CA LEU A 81 -5.61 3.37 -4.17
C LEU A 81 -6.67 2.53 -3.48
N VAL A 82 -6.43 2.23 -2.20
CA VAL A 82 -7.41 1.65 -1.30
C VAL A 82 -8.09 2.78 -0.55
N HIS A 83 -9.36 3.03 -0.92
CA HIS A 83 -10.22 3.97 -0.23
C HIS A 83 -11.14 3.22 0.73
N ASP A 84 -10.89 3.37 2.04
CA ASP A 84 -11.71 2.76 3.08
C ASP A 84 -11.71 3.56 4.39
N GLY A 85 -12.78 3.43 5.19
CA GLY A 85 -13.01 4.18 6.42
C GLY A 85 -11.92 4.05 7.48
N THR A 86 -11.90 4.92 8.48
CA THR A 86 -10.97 4.79 9.63
C THR A 86 -11.34 3.60 10.52
N GLY A 87 -10.33 2.90 11.03
CA GLY A 87 -10.53 1.74 11.93
C GLY A 87 -10.80 0.41 11.23
N THR A 88 -10.72 0.36 9.90
CA THR A 88 -11.10 -0.81 9.07
C THR A 88 -9.93 -1.78 8.79
N GLY A 89 -8.78 -1.54 9.42
CA GLY A 89 -7.60 -2.41 9.26
C GLY A 89 -6.68 -2.05 8.08
N LYS A 90 -6.82 -0.87 7.45
CA LYS A 90 -5.91 -0.41 6.38
C LYS A 90 -4.42 -0.53 6.73
N SER A 91 -4.04 -0.25 7.98
CA SER A 91 -2.67 -0.41 8.45
C SER A 91 -2.17 -1.86 8.34
N PHE A 92 -3.03 -2.86 8.62
CA PHE A 92 -2.71 -4.27 8.40
C PHE A 92 -2.56 -4.58 6.93
N GLN A 93 -3.49 -4.10 6.09
CA GLN A 93 -3.43 -4.30 4.65
C GLN A 93 -2.16 -3.69 4.04
N ALA A 94 -1.75 -2.50 4.50
CA ALA A 94 -0.52 -1.84 4.09
C ALA A 94 0.72 -2.67 4.46
N ILE A 95 0.80 -3.17 5.69
CA ILE A 95 1.89 -4.03 6.16
C ILE A 95 1.95 -5.34 5.38
N LEU A 96 0.81 -6.00 5.19
CA LEU A 96 0.72 -7.28 4.48
C LEU A 96 1.08 -7.12 3.00
N ALA A 97 0.59 -6.06 2.35
CA ALA A 97 0.97 -5.73 0.98
C ALA A 97 2.47 -5.43 0.87
N ALA A 98 3.05 -4.71 1.83
CA ALA A 98 4.48 -4.43 1.88
C ALA A 98 5.30 -5.73 1.90
N LYS A 99 4.97 -6.64 2.83
CA LYS A 99 5.64 -7.94 2.97
C LYS A 99 5.45 -8.81 1.73
N ALA A 100 4.23 -8.90 1.22
CA ALA A 100 3.91 -9.73 0.05
C ALA A 100 4.69 -9.26 -1.19
N ILE A 101 4.68 -7.96 -1.48
CA ILE A 101 5.40 -7.40 -2.63
C ILE A 101 6.91 -7.56 -2.44
N ALA A 102 7.43 -7.26 -1.25
CA ALA A 102 8.86 -7.39 -1.00
C ALA A 102 9.35 -8.84 -1.12
N ALA A 103 8.55 -9.82 -0.68
CA ALA A 103 8.85 -11.24 -0.83
C ALA A 103 8.81 -11.68 -2.31
N GLU A 104 7.80 -11.25 -3.07
CA GLU A 104 7.63 -11.62 -4.48
C GLU A 104 8.74 -11.03 -5.38
N THR A 105 9.17 -9.79 -5.11
CA THR A 105 10.16 -9.11 -5.96
C THR A 105 11.60 -9.23 -5.46
N GLY A 106 11.82 -9.65 -4.21
CA GLY A 106 13.13 -9.67 -3.57
C GLY A 106 13.69 -8.27 -3.24
N GLU A 107 12.89 -7.21 -3.38
CA GLU A 107 13.28 -5.82 -3.15
C GLU A 107 12.48 -5.23 -1.99
N PRO A 108 13.09 -4.36 -1.15
CA PRO A 108 12.41 -3.84 0.03
C PRO A 108 11.21 -2.95 -0.33
N ALA A 109 10.18 -2.98 0.50
CA ALA A 109 9.07 -2.03 0.45
C ALA A 109 9.44 -0.74 1.21
N PHE A 110 8.99 0.40 0.70
CA PHE A 110 9.01 1.67 1.40
C PHE A 110 7.61 1.95 1.96
N LEU A 111 7.47 2.22 3.25
CA LEU A 111 6.19 2.56 3.86
C LEU A 111 6.30 3.90 4.60
N THR A 112 5.44 4.84 4.24
CA THR A 112 5.37 6.15 4.88
C THR A 112 4.00 6.47 5.45
N THR A 113 4.02 7.19 6.56
CA THR A 113 2.86 7.65 7.33
C THR A 113 3.32 8.80 8.25
N ARG A 114 2.44 9.33 9.09
CA ARG A 114 2.79 10.33 10.11
C ARG A 114 3.67 9.74 11.21
N ALA A 115 4.59 10.52 11.75
CA ALA A 115 5.57 10.03 12.74
C ALA A 115 4.93 9.34 13.97
N ASP A 116 3.79 9.85 14.44
CA ASP A 116 3.05 9.31 15.59
C ASP A 116 2.40 7.94 15.31
N LEU A 117 2.20 7.58 14.04
CA LEU A 117 1.58 6.32 13.63
C LEU A 117 2.59 5.18 13.42
N ILE A 118 3.87 5.48 13.19
CA ILE A 118 4.91 4.45 12.98
C ILE A 118 4.99 3.45 14.14
N PRO A 119 4.96 3.85 15.43
CA PRO A 119 4.95 2.90 16.53
C PRO A 119 3.70 1.98 16.51
N ALA A 120 2.56 2.47 16.02
CA ALA A 120 1.35 1.66 15.89
C ALA A 120 1.51 0.60 14.79
N LEU A 121 2.09 0.97 13.63
CA LEU A 121 2.40 0.02 12.55
C LEU A 121 3.35 -1.08 13.02
N ARG A 122 4.40 -0.73 13.78
CA ARG A 122 5.34 -1.71 14.33
C ARG A 122 4.66 -2.67 15.32
N ARG A 123 3.77 -2.17 16.19
CA ARG A 123 2.96 -3.04 17.06
C ARG A 123 2.03 -3.95 16.28
N ASP A 124 1.49 -3.49 15.15
CA ASP A 124 0.62 -4.32 14.31
C ASP A 124 1.41 -5.39 13.55
N LEU A 125 2.67 -5.13 13.15
CA LEU A 125 3.64 -6.16 12.70
C LEU A 125 3.86 -7.25 13.76
N ASP A 126 4.15 -6.85 15.00
CA ASP A 126 4.37 -7.79 16.11
C ASP A 126 3.13 -8.67 16.36
N ARG A 127 1.93 -8.09 16.26
CA ARG A 127 0.65 -8.83 16.41
C ARG A 127 0.41 -9.86 15.31
N LEU A 128 0.98 -9.62 14.13
CA LEU A 128 0.98 -10.54 13.01
C LEU A 128 2.08 -11.61 13.12
N GLY A 129 2.98 -11.51 14.10
CA GLY A 129 4.15 -12.39 14.18
C GLY A 129 5.15 -12.14 13.05
N LEU A 130 5.19 -10.90 12.53
CA LEU A 130 6.08 -10.48 11.45
C LEU A 130 7.11 -9.48 11.99
N ASP A 131 8.34 -9.53 11.50
CA ASP A 131 9.37 -8.52 11.77
C ASP A 131 9.28 -7.35 10.78
N ASP A 132 10.14 -6.33 10.91
CA ASP A 132 10.24 -5.23 9.95
C ASP A 132 11.19 -5.52 8.77
N SER A 133 11.72 -6.74 8.66
CA SER A 133 12.64 -7.12 7.58
C SER A 133 12.00 -6.90 6.21
N GLY A 134 12.75 -6.29 5.29
CA GLY A 134 12.25 -5.95 3.96
C GLY A 134 11.30 -4.75 3.91
N ILE A 135 11.03 -4.05 5.03
CA ILE A 135 10.24 -2.82 5.05
C ILE A 135 11.08 -1.66 5.61
N THR A 136 11.13 -0.55 4.86
CA THR A 136 11.70 0.71 5.33
C THR A 136 10.57 1.66 5.73
N PHE A 137 10.41 1.87 7.04
CA PHE A 137 9.45 2.83 7.60
C PHE A 137 10.05 4.24 7.65
N VAL A 138 9.34 5.23 7.10
CA VAL A 138 9.78 6.64 7.10
C VAL A 138 8.61 7.55 7.38
N ALA A 139 8.79 8.47 8.33
CA ALA A 139 7.77 9.48 8.60
C ALA A 139 7.66 10.45 7.43
N ILE A 140 6.45 10.93 7.10
CA ILE A 140 6.23 11.88 6.00
C ILE A 140 7.12 13.13 6.18
N GLU A 141 7.29 13.57 7.42
CA GLU A 141 8.12 14.72 7.80
C GLU A 141 9.62 14.52 7.50
N GLN A 142 10.05 13.26 7.32
CA GLN A 142 11.44 12.87 7.07
C GLN A 142 11.72 12.49 5.61
N LEU A 143 10.73 12.61 4.71
CA LEU A 143 10.88 12.26 3.30
C LEU A 143 12.03 13.00 2.60
N GLY A 144 12.21 14.29 2.91
CA GLY A 144 13.24 15.13 2.30
C GLY A 144 14.66 14.62 2.57
N PRO A 145 15.09 14.53 3.85
CA PRO A 145 16.37 13.93 4.21
C PRO A 145 16.52 12.49 3.71
N PHE A 146 15.49 11.66 3.87
CA PHE A 146 15.52 10.25 3.45
C PHE A 146 15.77 10.10 1.95
N LEU A 147 15.12 10.90 1.12
CA LEU A 147 15.28 10.84 -0.33
C LEU A 147 16.72 11.14 -0.78
N LYS A 148 17.41 12.06 -0.09
CA LYS A 148 18.83 12.36 -0.36
C LYS A 148 19.71 11.15 -0.09
N ASP A 149 19.46 10.45 1.02
CA ASP A 149 20.21 9.25 1.38
C ASP A 149 19.94 8.09 0.43
N VAL A 150 18.68 7.88 0.05
CA VAL A 150 18.27 6.88 -0.94
C VAL A 150 18.97 7.13 -2.29
N GLN A 151 19.01 8.38 -2.76
CA GLN A 151 19.68 8.74 -4.01
C GLN A 151 21.19 8.53 -3.93
N LYS A 152 21.82 8.91 -2.81
CA LYS A 152 23.26 8.71 -2.58
C LYS A 152 23.64 7.22 -2.57
N GLN A 153 22.80 6.39 -1.98
CA GLN A 153 23.02 4.94 -1.85
C GLN A 153 22.46 4.15 -3.05
N GLN A 154 21.85 4.84 -4.03
CA GLN A 154 21.18 4.22 -5.19
C GLN A 154 20.20 3.11 -4.79
N ARG A 155 19.55 3.25 -3.63
CA ARG A 155 18.58 2.27 -3.14
C ARG A 155 17.34 2.29 -4.01
N GLN A 156 16.81 1.11 -4.31
CA GLN A 156 15.53 0.94 -4.99
C GLN A 156 14.54 0.20 -4.09
N PHE A 157 13.25 0.41 -4.35
CA PHE A 157 12.16 -0.21 -3.61
C PHE A 157 11.19 -0.89 -4.58
N SER A 158 10.61 -1.99 -4.15
CA SER A 158 9.60 -2.71 -4.93
C SER A 158 8.28 -1.94 -5.03
N VAL A 159 7.93 -1.24 -3.95
CA VAL A 159 6.70 -0.45 -3.80
C VAL A 159 6.91 0.69 -2.81
N ALA A 160 6.29 1.83 -3.10
CA ALA A 160 6.10 2.93 -2.15
C ALA A 160 4.66 2.91 -1.64
N ILE A 161 4.48 2.63 -0.35
CA ILE A 161 3.20 2.56 0.31
C ILE A 161 3.01 3.84 1.13
N VAL A 162 1.90 4.53 0.88
CA VAL A 162 1.52 5.76 1.58
C VAL A 162 0.27 5.46 2.38
N ASP A 163 0.43 5.31 3.69
CA ASP A 163 -0.69 5.27 4.63
C ASP A 163 -1.11 6.70 4.97
N GLU A 164 -2.41 6.89 5.23
CA GLU A 164 -3.02 8.22 5.35
C GLU A 164 -2.73 9.13 4.14
N ALA A 165 -2.93 8.61 2.93
CA ALA A 165 -2.60 9.29 1.67
C ALA A 165 -3.34 10.62 1.45
N GLN A 166 -4.30 11.00 2.30
CA GLN A 166 -4.80 12.37 2.35
C GLN A 166 -3.71 13.40 2.66
N ASP A 167 -2.60 13.01 3.28
CA ASP A 167 -1.44 13.88 3.50
C ASP A 167 -0.72 14.25 2.20
N CYS A 168 -0.98 13.50 1.11
CA CYS A 168 -0.63 13.94 -0.23
C CYS A 168 -1.32 15.25 -0.61
N ARG A 169 -2.31 15.80 0.12
CA ARG A 169 -2.80 17.16 -0.11
C ARG A 169 -1.71 18.24 -0.09
N ILE A 170 -0.60 17.97 0.59
CA ILE A 170 0.56 18.86 0.65
C ILE A 170 1.40 18.67 -0.64
N PRO A 171 1.53 19.69 -1.50
CA PRO A 171 2.23 19.56 -2.79
C PRO A 171 3.69 19.12 -2.67
N GLU A 172 4.39 19.55 -1.63
CA GLU A 172 5.78 19.18 -1.34
C GLU A 172 5.89 17.68 -1.07
N VAL A 173 4.93 17.10 -0.35
CA VAL A 173 4.87 15.66 -0.07
C VAL A 173 4.72 14.88 -1.37
N ARG A 174 3.79 15.28 -2.26
CA ARG A 174 3.63 14.65 -3.59
C ARG A 174 4.94 14.65 -4.38
N LYS A 175 5.61 15.80 -4.45
CA LYS A 175 6.88 15.95 -5.17
C LYS A 175 7.97 15.04 -4.63
N LEU A 176 8.02 14.84 -3.31
CA LEU A 176 8.98 13.95 -2.68
C LEU A 176 8.65 12.48 -2.96
N LEU A 177 7.39 12.08 -2.79
CA LEU A 177 6.91 10.71 -3.04
C LEU A 177 7.12 10.29 -4.50
N ASP A 178 6.86 11.20 -5.45
CA ASP A 178 7.06 10.94 -6.87
C ASP A 178 8.52 10.66 -7.22
N ARG A 179 9.46 11.15 -6.42
CA ARG A 179 10.91 10.94 -6.60
C ARG A 179 11.45 9.71 -5.87
N ILE A 180 10.66 9.04 -5.03
CA ILE A 180 11.07 7.78 -4.40
C ILE A 180 11.30 6.75 -5.53
N PRO A 181 12.48 6.10 -5.60
CA PRO A 181 12.80 5.11 -6.62
C PRO A 181 12.09 3.78 -6.33
N ALA A 182 10.78 3.79 -6.52
CA ALA A 182 9.92 2.61 -6.44
C ALA A 182 9.19 2.41 -7.77
N SER A 183 9.09 1.17 -8.23
CA SER A 183 8.37 0.82 -9.47
C SER A 183 6.84 0.84 -9.31
N ARG A 184 6.35 0.81 -8.07
CA ARG A 184 4.92 0.70 -7.71
C ARG A 184 4.56 1.71 -6.63
N GLN A 185 3.31 2.15 -6.61
CA GLN A 185 2.76 3.00 -5.56
C GLN A 185 1.43 2.45 -5.04
N LEU A 186 1.29 2.32 -3.73
CA LEU A 186 0.06 1.90 -3.08
C LEU A 186 -0.38 2.97 -2.09
N PHE A 187 -1.59 3.48 -2.27
CA PHE A 187 -2.14 4.54 -1.44
C PHE A 187 -3.25 3.98 -0.57
N PHE A 188 -3.28 4.32 0.72
CA PHE A 188 -4.36 4.02 1.63
C PHE A 188 -4.91 5.32 2.20
N SER A 189 -6.21 5.57 2.07
CA SER A 189 -6.83 6.75 2.67
C SER A 189 -8.32 6.52 2.94
N ALA A 190 -8.83 7.18 3.98
CA ALA A 190 -10.27 7.28 4.21
C ALA A 190 -10.91 8.46 3.48
N THR A 191 -10.11 9.46 3.08
CA THR A 191 -10.60 10.70 2.48
C THR A 191 -9.59 11.18 1.43
N PRO A 192 -9.39 10.42 0.32
CA PRO A 192 -8.32 10.72 -0.64
C PRO A 192 -8.59 11.98 -1.49
N PHE A 193 -9.85 12.43 -1.58
CA PHE A 193 -10.26 13.52 -2.47
C PHE A 193 -11.07 14.57 -1.70
N ASN A 194 -10.42 15.61 -1.20
CA ASN A 194 -11.10 16.76 -0.59
C ASN A 194 -11.30 17.92 -1.58
N ASN A 195 -10.52 17.94 -2.68
CA ASN A 195 -10.61 18.93 -3.73
C ASN A 195 -10.24 18.34 -5.10
N ILE A 196 -10.46 19.14 -6.15
CA ILE A 196 -10.20 18.74 -7.54
C ILE A 196 -8.72 18.45 -7.78
N ASP A 197 -7.80 19.21 -7.17
CA ASP A 197 -6.36 19.00 -7.37
C ASP A 197 -5.84 17.68 -6.77
N GLU A 198 -6.43 17.22 -5.65
CA GLU A 198 -6.20 15.90 -5.07
C GLU A 198 -6.74 14.79 -5.98
N PHE A 199 -7.99 14.93 -6.43
CA PHE A 199 -8.60 13.99 -7.37
C PHE A 199 -7.74 13.86 -8.64
N CYS A 200 -7.33 14.98 -9.24
CA CYS A 200 -6.52 14.96 -10.46
C CYS A 200 -5.16 14.31 -10.24
N TYR A 201 -4.52 14.53 -9.08
CA TYR A 201 -3.25 13.88 -8.76
C TYR A 201 -3.39 12.35 -8.71
N PHE A 202 -4.31 11.84 -7.90
CA PHE A 202 -4.50 10.39 -7.77
C PHE A 202 -5.00 9.76 -9.07
N SER A 203 -5.94 10.40 -9.75
CA SER A 203 -6.40 9.94 -11.08
C SER A 203 -5.24 9.88 -12.07
N SER A 204 -4.29 10.81 -12.03
CA SER A 204 -3.09 10.77 -12.88
C SER A 204 -2.21 9.57 -12.57
N LYS A 205 -2.05 9.23 -11.29
CA LYS A 205 -1.31 8.03 -10.87
C LYS A 205 -2.00 6.75 -11.31
N LEU A 206 -3.31 6.64 -11.10
CA LEU A 206 -4.09 5.42 -11.34
C LEU A 206 -4.31 5.14 -12.84
N THR A 207 -4.44 6.19 -13.66
CA THR A 207 -4.80 6.05 -15.09
C THR A 207 -3.62 6.25 -16.03
N GLY A 208 -2.50 6.78 -15.55
CA GLY A 208 -1.38 7.17 -16.41
C GLY A 208 -1.57 8.48 -17.18
N LYS A 209 -2.78 9.05 -17.17
CA LYS A 209 -3.07 10.30 -17.87
C LYS A 209 -2.39 11.48 -17.17
N PRO A 210 -1.79 12.42 -17.91
CA PRO A 210 -1.33 13.69 -17.34
C PRO A 210 -2.46 14.47 -16.66
N ILE A 211 -2.15 15.16 -15.55
CA ILE A 211 -3.11 15.97 -14.77
C ILE A 211 -3.91 16.95 -15.65
N HIS A 212 -3.27 17.60 -16.64
CA HIS A 212 -3.96 18.57 -17.50
C HIS A 212 -5.05 17.93 -18.37
N GLN A 213 -4.88 16.67 -18.80
CA GLN A 213 -5.91 15.94 -19.55
C GLN A 213 -7.08 15.55 -18.65
N ILE A 214 -6.79 15.17 -17.41
CA ILE A 214 -7.84 14.86 -16.43
C ILE A 214 -8.67 16.10 -16.11
N LYS A 215 -8.03 17.26 -15.94
CA LYS A 215 -8.72 18.53 -15.69
C LYS A 215 -9.68 18.94 -16.81
N THR A 216 -9.42 18.54 -18.06
CA THR A 216 -10.32 18.82 -19.19
C THR A 216 -11.50 17.87 -19.29
N GLU A 217 -11.48 16.76 -18.56
CA GLU A 217 -12.54 15.74 -18.53
C GLU A 217 -13.52 15.90 -17.35
N ILE A 218 -13.27 16.87 -16.46
CA ILE A 218 -14.08 17.22 -15.27
C ILE A 218 -14.91 18.47 -15.57
#